data_AF-A0A9P0F7P7-F1
#
_entry.id   AF-A0A9P0F7P7-F1
#
_cell.length_a   1.000
_cell.length_b   1.000
_cell.length_c   1.000
_cell.angle_alpha   90.00
_cell.angle_beta   90.00
_cell.angle_gamma   90.00
#
_symmetry.space_group_name_H-M   'P 1'
#
loop_
_entity.id
_entity.type
_entity.pdbx_description
1 polymer ?
#
loop_
_entity_poly.entity_id
_entity_poly.type
_entity_poly.pdbx_seq_one_letter_code
_entity_poly.pdbx_strand_id
1 'polypeptide(L)' 'MAAFIKFCFMLLLVVCAVITQTQAASEEVKACNDICKKPIADRELCCQKQGYRAYGGCFDNDKKLKCYTKRG' A
#
# COMPACT_ATOMS: atom_id res chain seq x y z
N MET A 1 7.82 -29.88 -27.55
CA MET A 1 8.72 -28.84 -26.98
C MET A 1 8.10 -27.44 -26.99
N ALA A 2 7.48 -26.97 -28.08
CA ALA A 2 6.89 -25.62 -28.18
C ALA A 2 5.69 -25.34 -27.23
N ALA A 3 4.87 -26.35 -26.92
CA ALA A 3 3.72 -26.19 -26.02
C ALA A 3 4.12 -25.94 -24.56
N PHE A 4 5.23 -26.57 -24.12
CA PHE A 4 5.74 -26.43 -22.76
C PHE A 4 6.27 -25.01 -22.51
N ILE A 5 6.95 -24.44 -23.50
CA ILE A 5 7.45 -23.05 -23.45
C ILE A 5 6.28 -22.06 -23.35
N LYS A 6 5.24 -22.22 -24.17
CA LYS A 6 4.04 -21.36 -24.11
C LYS A 6 3.34 -21.44 -22.75
N PHE A 7 3.25 -22.63 -22.17
CA PHE A 7 2.65 -22.83 -20.85
C PHE A 7 3.46 -22.17 -19.73
N CYS A 8 4.79 -22.31 -19.77
CA CYS A 8 5.69 -21.61 -18.82
C CYS A 8 5.58 -20.08 -18.93
N PHE A 9 5.50 -19.53 -20.15
CA PHE A 9 5.31 -18.09 -20.35
C PHE A 9 3.97 -17.59 -19.80
N MET A 10 2.90 -18.38 -19.97
CA MET A 10 1.59 -18.02 -19.45
C MET A 10 1.56 -18.02 -17.91
N LEU A 11 2.19 -19.02 -17.28
CA LEU A 11 2.35 -19.07 -15.82
C LEU A 11 3.18 -17.90 -15.28
N LEU A 12 4.26 -17.53 -15.97
CA LEU A 12 5.08 -16.36 -15.62
C LEU A 12 4.27 -15.05 -15.63
N LEU A 13 3.42 -14.86 -16.65
CA LEU A 13 2.56 -13.67 -16.73
C LEU A 13 1.53 -13.62 -15.60
N VAL A 14 0.94 -14.76 -15.23
CA VAL A 14 -0.02 -14.84 -14.12
C VAL A 14 0.67 -14.51 -12.78
N VAL A 15 1.87 -15.04 -12.55
CA VAL A 15 2.64 -14.73 -11.33
C VAL A 15 3.01 -13.24 -11.27
N CYS A 16 3.45 -12.64 -12.38
CA CYS A 16 3.74 -11.20 -12.44
C CYS A 16 2.52 -10.32 -12.12
N ALA A 17 1.33 -10.68 -12.63
CA ALA A 17 0.10 -9.92 -12.38
C ALA A 17 -0.35 -9.99 -10.90
N VAL A 18 -0.14 -11.12 -10.23
CA VAL A 18 -0.46 -11.29 -8.81
C VAL A 18 0.51 -10.49 -7.92
N ILE A 19 1.80 -10.42 -8.27
CA ILE A 19 2.80 -9.64 -7.51
C ILE A 19 2.51 -8.13 -7.54
N THR A 20 1.95 -7.61 -8.64
CA THR A 20 1.59 -6.19 -8.72
C THR A 20 0.42 -5.80 -7.80
N GLN A 21 -0.44 -6.74 -7.41
CA GLN A 21 -1.62 -6.45 -6.57
C GLN A 21 -1.35 -6.60 -5.07
N THR A 22 -0.34 -7.38 -4.67
CA THR A 22 0.00 -7.61 -3.24
C THR A 22 0.85 -6.51 -2.63
N GLN A 23 1.40 -5.60 -3.45
CA GLN A 23 1.94 -4.34 -2.97
C GLN A 23 0.75 -3.42 -2.63
N ALA A 24 0.16 -3.63 -1.46
CA ALA A 24 -0.59 -2.61 -0.76
C ALA A 24 0.37 -1.43 -0.51
N ALA A 25 0.50 -0.60 -1.54
CA ALA A 25 1.40 0.53 -1.61
C ALA A 25 1.09 1.44 -0.44
N SER A 26 2.07 1.62 0.43
CA SER A 26 1.99 2.67 1.43
C SER A 26 2.08 4.00 0.70
N GLU A 27 0.95 4.67 0.58
CA GLU A 27 0.85 5.96 -0.10
C GLU A 27 1.04 7.06 0.92
N GLU A 28 1.85 8.07 0.59
CA GLU A 28 1.96 9.27 1.41
C GLU A 28 0.66 10.05 1.33
N VAL A 29 0.04 10.29 2.48
CA VAL A 29 -1.19 11.06 2.59
C VAL A 29 -0.84 12.42 3.17
N LYS A 30 -0.53 13.37 2.28
CA LYS A 30 -0.09 14.73 2.66
C LYS A 30 -1.06 15.42 3.63
N ALA A 31 -2.37 15.18 3.49
CA ALA A 31 -3.39 15.72 4.39
C ALA A 31 -3.27 15.23 5.85
N CYS A 32 -2.54 14.15 6.08
CA CYS A 32 -2.29 13.56 7.39
C CYS A 32 -0.85 13.83 7.89
N ASN A 33 -0.02 14.62 7.19
CA ASN A 33 1.35 14.87 7.61
C ASN A 33 1.41 15.67 8.93
N ASP A 34 0.49 16.60 9.15
CA ASP A 34 0.44 17.45 10.36
C ASP A 34 0.12 16.67 11.65
N ILE A 35 -0.51 15.49 11.53
CA ILE A 35 -0.87 14.64 12.66
C ILE A 35 0.19 13.57 12.96
N CYS A 36 1.36 13.60 12.31
CA CYS A 36 2.41 12.63 12.63
C CYS A 36 2.90 12.72 14.08
N LYS A 37 2.82 13.91 14.70
CA LYS A 37 3.15 14.11 16.12
C LYS A 37 2.01 13.73 17.09
N LYS A 38 0.83 13.35 16.57
CA LYS A 38 -0.35 12.97 17.35
C LYS A 38 -0.32 11.47 17.70
N PRO A 39 -1.16 11.04 18.67
CA PRO A 39 -1.35 9.62 18.97
C PRO A 39 -1.65 8.77 17.74
N ILE A 40 -1.31 7.48 17.81
CA ILE A 40 -1.53 6.53 16.70
C ILE A 40 -3.01 6.48 16.28
N ALA A 41 -3.94 6.58 17.23
CA ALA A 41 -5.38 6.60 16.94
C ALA A 41 -5.80 7.75 16.00
N ASP A 42 -5.21 8.95 16.14
CA ASP A 42 -5.50 10.08 15.24
C ASP A 42 -4.98 9.81 13.81
N ARG A 43 -3.82 9.16 13.71
CA ARG A 43 -3.19 8.76 12.45
C ARG A 43 -4.05 7.75 11.70
N GLU A 44 -4.52 6.73 12.40
CA GLU A 44 -5.41 5.71 11.87
C GLU A 44 -6.74 6.31 11.42
N LEU A 45 -7.34 7.22 12.20
CA LEU A 45 -8.57 7.91 11.84
C LEU A 45 -8.41 8.73 10.54
N CYS A 46 -7.28 9.41 10.38
CA CYS A 46 -7.01 10.18 9.16
C CYS A 46 -6.82 9.28 7.94
N CYS A 47 -6.08 8.18 8.09
CA CYS A 47 -5.97 7.16 7.05
C CYS A 47 -7.34 6.58 6.68
N GLN A 48 -8.21 6.31 7.65
CA GLN A 48 -9.57 5.84 7.38
C GLN A 48 -10.42 6.86 6.61
N LYS A 49 -10.34 8.15 6.96
CA LYS A 49 -11.01 9.23 6.22
C LYS A 49 -10.54 9.33 4.76
N GLN A 50 -9.30 8.93 4.50
CA GLN A 50 -8.68 8.96 3.17
C GLN A 50 -8.89 7.65 2.40
N GLY A 51 -9.69 6.72 2.94
CA GLY A 51 -10.04 5.47 2.28
C GLY A 51 -9.06 4.31 2.53
N TYR A 52 -8.21 4.38 3.55
CA TYR A 52 -7.32 3.29 3.96
C TYR A 52 -7.93 2.50 5.13
N ARG A 53 -7.59 1.22 5.30
CA ARG A 53 -8.29 0.36 6.28
C ARG A 53 -7.80 0.49 7.72
N ALA A 54 -6.50 0.65 7.96
CA ALA A 54 -6.02 0.29 9.31
C ALA A 54 -4.85 1.08 9.86
N TYR A 55 -3.84 1.45 9.07
CA TYR A 55 -2.57 1.84 9.68
C TYR A 55 -1.87 2.97 8.91
N GLY A 56 -1.37 3.95 9.65
CA GLY A 56 -0.60 5.08 9.15
C GLY A 56 0.73 5.18 9.88
N GLY A 57 1.84 4.94 9.17
CA GLY A 57 3.20 5.07 9.72
C GLY A 57 3.76 6.45 9.44
N CYS A 58 4.51 7.02 10.39
CA CYS A 58 5.23 8.26 10.18
C CYS A 58 6.67 8.01 9.74
N PHE A 59 7.06 8.70 8.69
CA PHE A 59 8.36 8.61 8.03
C PHE A 59 8.98 9.99 7.89
N ASP A 60 10.25 10.05 7.49
CA ASP A 60 10.97 11.31 7.28
C ASP A 60 10.99 12.19 8.55
N ASN A 61 11.30 11.60 9.72
CA ASN A 61 11.30 12.27 11.04
C ASN A 61 9.93 12.90 11.39
N ASP A 62 8.86 12.10 11.32
CA ASP A 62 7.50 12.54 11.64
C ASP A 62 6.98 13.70 10.76
N LYS A 63 7.53 13.84 9.54
CA LYS A 63 7.07 14.84 8.57
C LYS A 63 6.11 14.28 7.53
N LYS A 64 6.11 12.97 7.32
CA LYS A 64 5.30 12.32 6.29
C LYS A 64 4.55 11.13 6.84
N LEU A 65 3.22 11.15 6.70
CA LEU A 65 2.38 10.05 7.09
C LEU A 65 2.06 9.18 5.87
N LYS A 66 2.40 7.89 5.95
CA LYS A 66 2.07 6.90 4.92
C LYS A 66 0.98 5.97 5.42
N CYS A 67 -0.12 5.90 4.69
CA CYS A 67 -1.23 5.01 5.02
C CYS A 67 -1.09 3.69 4.26
N TYR A 68 -1.37 2.58 4.96
CA TYR A 68 -1.27 1.23 4.44
C TYR A 68 -2.66 0.65 4.16
N THR A 69 -2.72 -0.21 3.14
CA THR A 69 -3.93 -0.99 2.80
C THR A 69 -5.08 -0.10 2.33
N LYS A 70 -5.01 0.33 1.07
CA LYS A 70 -6.09 1.04 0.37
C LYS A 70 -7.34 0.16 0.36
N ARG A 71 -8.48 0.72 0.74
CA ARG A 71 -9.77 0.03 0.74
C ARG A 71 -10.19 -0.08 -0.74
N GLY A 72 -9.81 -1.19 -1.37
CA GLY A 72 -10.33 -1.59 -2.68
C GLY A 72 -11.84 -1.76 -2.66
#